data_AF-M4I6I0-F1
#
_entry.id   AF-M4I6I0-F1
#
_cell.length_a   1.000
_cell.length_b   1.000
_cell.length_c   1.000
_cell.angle_alpha   90.00
_cell.angle_beta   90.00
_cell.angle_gamma   90.00
#
_symmetry.space_group_name_H-M   'P 1'
#
loop_
_entity.id
_entity.type
_entity.pdbx_description
1 polymer ?
#
loop_
_entity_poly.entity_id
_entity_poly.type
_entity_poly.pdbx_seq_one_letter_code
_entity_poly.pdbx_strand_id
1 'polypeptide(L)' 'MIRIRLKRCGIKQQTRIIYGAIVNFLELGAQPIETVHGIFLKAKIYRFKRALEFKKRGDKSCIYV' A
#
# COMPACT_ATOMS: atom_id res chain seq x y z
N MET A 1 16.64 2.38 7.41
CA MET A 1 15.82 1.47 6.56
C MET A 1 14.54 1.12 7.29
N ILE A 2 13.40 1.62 6.84
CA ILE A 2 12.10 1.36 7.49
C ILE A 2 11.63 -0.03 7.05
N ARG A 3 11.33 -0.93 7.99
CA ARG A 3 10.79 -2.27 7.70
C ARG A 3 9.33 -2.37 8.12
N ILE A 4 8.45 -2.71 7.18
CA ILE A 4 7.04 -2.97 7.47
C ILE A 4 6.88 -4.44 7.84
N ARG A 5 6.37 -4.71 9.04
CA ARG A 5 6.12 -6.06 9.57
C ARG A 5 4.79 -6.11 10.29
N LEU A 6 4.20 -7.30 10.35
CA LEU A 6 2.98 -7.54 11.13
C LEU A 6 3.31 -7.66 12.62
N LYS A 7 2.42 -7.15 13.46
CA LYS A 7 2.44 -7.36 14.91
C LYS A 7 1.28 -8.26 15.30
N ARG A 8 1.57 -9.31 16.09
CA ARG A 8 0.53 -10.16 16.68
C ARG A 8 -0.15 -9.40 17.83
N CYS A 9 -1.46 -9.21 17.76
CA CYS A 9 -2.24 -8.50 18.79
C CYS A 9 -3.20 -9.38 19.60
N GLY A 10 -3.29 -10.69 19.33
CA GLY A 10 -4.10 -11.66 20.11
C GLY A 10 -5.62 -11.54 19.95
N ILE A 11 -6.12 -10.45 19.35
CA ILE A 11 -7.54 -10.18 19.14
C ILE A 11 -7.84 -10.23 17.64
N LYS A 12 -8.98 -10.81 17.25
CA LYS A 12 -9.45 -10.77 15.85
C LYS A 12 -9.81 -9.32 15.50
N GLN A 13 -8.97 -8.68 14.70
CA GLN A 13 -9.26 -7.38 14.11
C GLN A 13 -9.80 -7.59 12.69
N GLN A 14 -10.81 -6.80 12.30
CA GLN A 14 -11.14 -6.68 10.88
C GLN A 14 -9.91 -6.13 10.14
N THR A 15 -9.62 -6.71 8.97
CA THR A 15 -8.47 -6.29 8.16
C THR A 15 -8.73 -4.89 7.61
N ARG A 16 -8.12 -3.87 8.22
CA ARG A 16 -8.15 -2.48 7.74
C ARG A 16 -6.80 -2.12 7.14
N ILE A 17 -6.81 -1.82 5.85
CA ILE A 17 -5.64 -1.39 5.09
C ILE A 17 -5.76 0.12 4.87
N ILE A 18 -4.93 0.91 5.55
CA ILE A 18 -4.91 2.37 5.37
C ILE A 18 -4.00 2.66 4.17
N TYR A 19 -4.59 2.74 2.97
CA TYR A 19 -3.85 2.88 1.71
C TYR A 19 -2.89 4.07 1.69
N GLY A 20 -3.34 5.26 2.09
CA GLY A 20 -2.52 6.48 2.06
C GLY A 20 -1.26 6.36 2.91
N ALA A 21 -1.39 5.81 4.12
CA ALA A 21 -0.26 5.61 5.02
C ALA A 21 0.76 4.62 4.44
N ILE A 22 0.28 3.48 3.91
CA ILE A 22 1.15 2.46 3.31
C ILE A 22 1.89 3.01 2.10
N VAL A 23 1.21 3.74 1.21
CA VAL A 23 1.84 4.37 0.04
C VAL A 23 2.92 5.36 0.48
N ASN A 24 2.64 6.20 1.48
CA ASN A 24 3.63 7.13 2.01
C ASN A 24 4.88 6.41 2.55
N PHE A 25 4.71 5.33 3.33
CA PHE A 25 5.85 4.54 3.79
C PHE A 25 6.64 3.91 2.63
N LEU A 26 5.96 3.45 1.58
CA LEU A 26 6.61 2.92 0.38
C LEU A 26 7.35 4.01 -0.43
N GLU A 27 6.83 5.24 -0.49
CA GLU A 27 7.50 6.40 -1.10
C GLU A 27 8.77 6.78 -0.30
N LEU A 28 8.73 6.66 1.03
CA LEU A 28 9.88 6.88 1.93
C LEU A 28 10.90 5.73 1.92
N GLY A 29 10.76 4.73 1.05
CA GLY A 29 11.70 3.62 0.91
C GLY A 29 11.53 2.51 1.95
N ALA A 30 10.33 2.37 2.54
CA ALA A 30 10.07 1.25 3.44
C ALA A 30 10.02 -0.08 2.70
N GLN A 31 10.67 -1.09 3.26
CA GLN A 31 10.68 -2.46 2.72
C GLN A 31 9.73 -3.35 3.54
N PRO A 32 8.65 -3.87 2.94
CA PRO A 32 7.83 -4.89 3.58
C PRO A 32 8.56 -6.24 3.61
N ILE A 33 8.29 -7.02 4.65
CA ILE A 33 8.65 -8.45 4.66
C ILE A 33 7.77 -9.22 3.66
N GLU A 34 8.19 -10.42 3.27
CA GLU A 34 7.51 -11.24 2.25
C GLU A 34 6.01 -11.43 2.51
N THR A 35 5.61 -11.72 3.75
CA THR A 35 4.20 -11.87 4.12
C THR A 35 3.40 -10.57 3.91
N VAL A 36 3.97 -9.43 4.28
CA VAL A 36 3.33 -8.12 4.08
C VAL A 36 3.27 -7.78 2.59
N HIS A 37 4.31 -8.14 1.84
CA HIS A 37 4.34 -7.98 0.39
C HIS A 37 3.22 -8.78 -0.30
N GLY A 38 3.00 -10.04 0.10
CA GLY A 38 1.89 -10.86 -0.39
C GLY A 38 0.51 -10.26 -0.09
N ILE A 39 0.32 -9.68 1.10
CA ILE A 39 -0.92 -8.95 1.46
C ILE A 39 -1.11 -7.73 0.55
N PHE A 40 -0.05 -6.94 0.32
CA PHE A 40 -0.12 -5.76 -0.55
C PHE A 40 -0.42 -6.12 -2.00
N LEU A 41 0.12 -7.25 -2.48
CA LEU A 41 -0.17 -7.77 -3.81
C LEU A 41 -1.65 -8.16 -3.95
N LYS A 42 -2.18 -8.91 -2.97
CA LYS A 42 -3.59 -9.32 -2.95
C LYS A 42 -4.55 -8.11 -2.84
N ALA A 43 -4.15 -7.10 -2.08
CA ALA A 43 -4.88 -5.83 -1.95
C ALA A 43 -4.63 -4.84 -3.11
N LYS A 44 -3.84 -5.23 -4.12
CA LYS A 44 -3.51 -4.41 -5.30
C LYS A 44 -2.92 -3.03 -4.98
N ILE A 45 -2.26 -2.86 -3.82
CA ILE A 45 -1.73 -1.56 -3.36
C ILE A 45 -0.79 -0.94 -4.38
N TYR A 46 0.06 -1.74 -5.03
CA TYR A 46 1.01 -1.25 -6.03
C TYR A 46 0.33 -0.66 -7.27
N ARG A 47 -0.83 -1.19 -7.66
CA ARG A 47 -1.62 -0.64 -8.77
C ARG A 47 -2.22 0.72 -8.40
N PHE A 48 -2.69 0.86 -7.16
CA PHE A 48 -3.18 2.13 -6.61
C PHE A 48 -2.06 3.16 -6.45
N LYS A 49 -0.87 2.77 -6.00
CA LYS A 49 0.31 3.65 -5.94
C LYS A 49 0.59 4.26 -7.32
N ARG A 50 0.67 3.40 -8.35
CA ARG A 50 0.92 3.84 -9.73
C ARG A 50 -0.18 4.78 -10.24
N ALA A 51 -1.45 4.49 -9.94
CA ALA A 51 -2.59 5.35 -10.26
C ALA A 51 -2.51 6.73 -9.59
N LEU A 52 -2.11 6.78 -8.31
CA LEU A 52 -1.90 8.02 -7.57
C LEU A 52 -0.73 8.84 -8.12
N GLU A 53 0.34 8.19 -8.56
CA GLU A 53 1.47 8.84 -9.23
C GLU A 53 1.05 9.49 -10.56
N PHE A 54 0.20 8.83 -11.36
CA PHE A 54 -0.40 9.43 -12.57
C PHE A 54 -1.29 10.63 -12.23
N LYS A 55 -2.10 10.53 -11.16
CA LYS A 55 -2.96 11.64 -10.72
C LYS A 55 -2.16 12.84 -10.20
N LYS A 56 -1.03 12.62 -9.52
CA LYS A 56 -0.11 13.68 -9.06
C LYS A 56 0.59 14.40 -10.23
N ARG A 57 0.78 13.74 -11.38
CA ARG A 57 1.45 14.29 -12.56
C ARG A 57 0.58 15.16 -13.48
N GLY A 58 -0.71 15.33 -13.19
CA GLY A 58 -1.53 16.35 -13.85
C GLY A 58 -2.35 15.90 -15.06
N ASP A 59 -2.48 14.60 -15.32
CA ASP A 59 -3.39 14.13 -16.38
C ASP A 59 -4.78 13.76 -15.81
N LYS A 60 -5.75 14.62 -16.10
CA LYS A 60 -7.20 14.38 -15.92
C LYS A 60 -7.72 13.38 -16.96
N SER A 61 -7.17 12.19 -17.02
CA SER A 61 -7.82 11.09 -17.73
C SER A 61 -7.22 9.78 -17.28
N CYS A 62 -7.99 8.99 -16.54
CA CYS A 62 -8.30 7.63 -16.96
C CYS A 62 -9.29 7.03 -15.96
N ILE A 63 -10.46 6.75 -16.50
CA ILE A 63 -11.55 5.95 -15.93
C ILE A 63 -10.97 4.58 -15.57
N TYR A 64 -11.25 4.10 -14.36
CA TYR A 64 -11.07 2.69 -14.03
C TYR A 64 -12.44 2.01 -14.16
N VAL A 65 -12.61 1.26 -15.25
CA VAL A 65 -13.61 0.18 -15.35
C VAL A 65 -13.22 -0.94 -14.38
#